data_AF-A4ISV5-F1
#
_entry.id   AF-A4ISV5-F1
#
_cell.length_a   1.000
_cell.length_b   1.000
_cell.length_c   1.000
_cell.angle_alpha   90.00
_cell.angle_beta   90.00
_cell.angle_gamma   90.00
#
_symmetry.space_group_name_H-M   'P 1'
#
loop_
_entity.id
_entity.type
_entity.pdbx_description
1 polymer ?
#
loop_
_entity_poly.entity_id
_entity_poly.type
_entity_poly.pdbx_seq_one_letter_code
_entity_poly.pdbx_strand_id
1 'polypeptide(L)'
;MKIHHIGPMNVNPYQRQLTKTERLAARKASGDQVEISKEAKELQEAASWEQARQAKLDELRQQIENGTYTVDPKAVAKRMIDYYRNHR
;
A
#
# COMPACT_ATOMS: atom_id res chain seq x y z
N MET A 1 -1.06 36.01 62.92
CA MET A 1 -0.48 35.26 61.78
C MET A 1 -1.09 33.87 61.76
N LYS A 2 -1.62 33.40 60.62
CA LYS A 2 -2.11 32.03 60.42
C LYS A 2 -1.04 31.25 59.66
N ILE A 3 -0.53 30.16 60.23
CA ILE A 3 0.49 29.32 59.63
C ILE A 3 -0.23 28.06 59.11
N HIS A 4 -0.14 27.81 57.80
CA HIS A 4 -0.66 26.58 57.20
C HIS A 4 0.41 25.50 57.26
N HIS A 5 0.07 24.35 57.85
CA HIS A 5 0.95 23.18 57.82
C HIS A 5 0.95 22.61 56.40
N ILE A 6 2.13 22.51 55.80
CA ILE A 6 2.33 21.80 54.54
C ILE A 6 2.62 20.35 54.96
N GLY A 7 1.65 19.45 54.78
CA GLY A 7 1.82 18.03 55.08
C GLY A 7 2.94 17.38 54.26
N PRO A 8 3.44 16.20 54.66
CA PRO A 8 4.55 15.55 53.98
C PRO A 8 4.19 15.29 52.53
N MET A 9 4.92 15.95 51.62
CA MET A 9 4.84 15.69 50.18
C MET A 9 5.19 14.23 49.95
N ASN A 10 4.19 13.40 49.66
CA ASN A 10 4.35 11.98 49.37
C ASN A 10 4.95 11.79 47.97
N VAL A 11 6.23 12.16 47.81
CA VAL A 11 6.97 12.03 46.56
C VAL A 11 7.68 10.68 46.53
N ASN A 12 6.91 9.60 46.29
CA ASN A 12 7.49 8.26 46.11
C ASN A 12 8.32 8.20 44.82
N PRO A 13 9.66 8.08 44.90
CA PRO A 13 10.54 8.12 43.73
C PRO A 13 10.36 6.91 42.81
N TYR A 14 9.91 5.78 43.36
CA TYR A 14 9.64 4.54 42.61
C TYR A 14 8.44 4.67 41.67
N GLN A 15 7.37 5.36 42.06
CA GLN A 15 6.21 5.60 41.18
C GLN A 15 6.57 6.49 39.98
N ARG A 16 7.53 7.41 40.16
CA ARG A 16 8.05 8.28 39.09
C ARG A 16 8.90 7.52 38.07
N GLN A 17 9.54 6.43 38.47
CA GLN A 17 10.31 5.59 37.55
C GLN A 17 9.39 4.72 36.68
N LEU A 18 8.37 4.10 37.27
CA LEU A 18 7.34 3.33 36.54
C LEU A 18 6.63 4.16 35.47
N THR A 19 6.20 5.38 35.83
CA THR A 19 5.55 6.30 34.87
C THR A 19 6.50 6.79 33.77
N LYS A 20 7.81 6.87 34.02
CA LYS A 20 8.81 7.24 33.00
C LYS A 20 9.08 6.08 32.04
N THR A 21 9.09 4.84 32.52
CA THR A 21 9.26 3.64 31.68
C THR A 21 8.05 3.39 30.78
N GLU A 22 6.82 3.58 31.27
CA GLU A 22 5.61 3.46 30.46
C GLU A 22 5.54 4.50 29.33
N ARG A 23 5.95 5.75 29.61
CA ARG A 23 6.03 6.81 28.59
C ARG A 23 7.10 6.56 27.52
N LEU A 24 8.17 5.84 27.85
CA LEU A 24 9.21 5.46 26.90
C LEU A 24 8.78 4.27 26.02
N ALA A 25 7.97 3.34 26.56
CA ALA A 25 7.36 2.25 25.79
C ALA A 25 6.30 2.77 24.81
N ALA A 26 5.47 3.73 25.23
CA ALA A 26 4.44 4.35 24.37
C ALA A 26 5.01 5.17 23.20
N ARG A 27 6.29 5.61 23.28
CA ARG A 27 6.98 6.35 22.20
C ARG A 27 7.68 5.47 21.17
N LYS A 28 7.73 4.14 21.36
CA LYS A 28 8.51 3.20 20.53
C LYS A 28 7.65 2.31 19.61
N ALA A 29 6.47 2.78 19.20
CA ALA A 29 5.58 2.01 18.33
C ALA A 29 5.26 2.68 16.98
N SER A 30 6.11 3.59 16.50
CA SER A 30 6.13 3.93 15.06
C SER A 30 7.15 3.02 14.39
N GLY A 31 6.73 1.79 14.10
CA GLY A 31 7.47 0.90 13.21
C GLY A 31 7.46 1.46 11.79
N ASP A 32 8.45 1.08 10.98
CA ASP A 32 8.46 1.42 9.56
C ASP A 32 7.16 0.91 8.91
N GLN A 33 6.34 1.83 8.43
CA GLN A 33 5.08 1.52 7.76
C GLN A 33 5.25 1.81 6.26
N VAL A 34 5.02 0.79 5.44
CA VAL A 34 4.95 0.95 3.98
C VAL A 34 3.50 1.27 3.62
N GLU A 35 3.21 2.53 3.30
CA GLU A 35 1.91 2.96 2.78
C GLU A 35 1.95 3.03 1.25
N ILE A 36 0.93 2.47 0.59
CA ILE A 36 0.74 2.65 -0.85
C ILE A 36 0.30 4.10 -1.09
N SER A 37 1.00 4.83 -1.95
CA SER A 37 0.66 6.21 -2.30
C SER A 37 -0.79 6.30 -2.80
N LYS A 38 -1.52 7.34 -2.39
CA LYS A 38 -2.88 7.62 -2.86
C LYS A 38 -2.95 7.69 -4.39
N GLU A 39 -1.94 8.31 -5.00
CA GLU A 39 -1.79 8.41 -6.46
C GLU A 39 -1.63 7.02 -7.12
N ALA A 40 -0.89 6.11 -6.48
CA ALA A 40 -0.71 4.74 -6.99
C ALA A 40 -2.02 3.94 -6.94
N LYS A 41 -2.83 4.18 -5.90
CA LYS A 41 -4.16 3.56 -5.76
C LYS A 41 -5.14 4.09 -6.81
N GLU A 42 -5.12 5.39 -7.08
CA GLU A 42 -5.93 6.01 -8.14
C GLU A 42 -5.54 5.49 -9.54
N LEU A 43 -4.24 5.31 -9.81
CA LEU A 43 -3.76 4.68 -11.05
C LEU A 43 -4.18 3.22 -11.18
N GLN A 44 -4.25 2.48 -10.06
CA GLN A 44 -4.78 1.11 -10.04
C GLN A 44 -6.29 1.09 -10.29
N GLU A 45 -7.05 2.05 -9.76
CA GLU A 45 -8.49 2.15 -10.00
C GLU A 45 -8.82 2.59 -11.44
N ALA A 46 -7.95 3.40 -12.07
CA ALA A 46 -8.01 3.68 -13.51
C ALA A 46 -7.84 2.42 -14.39
N ALA A 47 -7.40 1.29 -13.81
CA ALA A 47 -7.34 0.00 -14.46
C ALA A 47 -8.71 -0.72 -14.58
N SER A 48 -9.83 -0.01 -14.46
CA SER A 48 -11.20 -0.55 -14.66
C SER A 48 -11.53 -0.97 -16.12
N TRP A 49 -10.55 -1.45 -16.88
CA TRP A 49 -10.70 -2.05 -18.21
C TRP A 49 -11.00 -3.56 -18.15
N GLU A 50 -11.25 -4.11 -16.96
CA GLU A 50 -11.53 -5.53 -16.71
C GLU A 50 -12.66 -6.07 -17.61
N GLN A 51 -13.74 -5.30 -17.80
CA GLN A 51 -14.88 -5.71 -18.64
C GLN A 51 -14.51 -5.77 -20.13
N ALA A 52 -13.81 -4.74 -20.63
CA ALA A 52 -13.32 -4.72 -22.00
C ALA A 52 -12.28 -5.83 -22.26
N ARG A 53 -11.51 -6.19 -21.22
CA ARG A 53 -10.59 -7.33 -21.26
C ARG A 53 -11.32 -8.65 -21.36
N GLN A 54 -12.36 -8.84 -20.55
CA GLN A 54 -13.16 -10.07 -20.55
C GLN A 54 -13.80 -10.31 -21.92
N ALA A 55 -14.45 -9.30 -22.50
CA ALA A 55 -15.03 -9.40 -23.84
C ALA A 55 -13.99 -9.83 -24.89
N LYS A 56 -12.81 -9.21 -24.87
CA LYS A 56 -11.71 -9.56 -25.77
C LYS A 56 -11.18 -10.98 -25.57
N LEU A 57 -11.13 -11.46 -24.32
CA LEU A 57 -10.70 -12.82 -24.02
C LEU A 57 -11.69 -13.85 -24.54
N ASP A 58 -12.99 -13.58 -24.44
CA ASP A 58 -14.03 -14.49 -24.92
C ASP A 58 -14.04 -14.59 -26.45
N GLU A 59 -13.86 -13.47 -27.16
CA GLU A 59 -13.66 -13.47 -28.62
C GLU A 59 -12.43 -14.31 -29.03
N LEU A 60 -11.30 -14.13 -28.33
CA LEU A 60 -10.08 -14.90 -28.60
C LEU A 60 -10.28 -16.39 -28.36
N ARG A 61 -10.98 -16.77 -27.29
CA ARG A 61 -11.32 -18.18 -27.00
C ARG A 61 -12.12 -18.79 -28.14
N GLN A 62 -13.16 -18.10 -28.61
CA GLN A 62 -13.97 -18.57 -29.73
C GLN A 62 -13.14 -18.73 -31.02
N GLN A 63 -12.24 -17.80 -31.32
CA GLN A 63 -11.36 -17.91 -32.50
C GLN A 63 -10.39 -19.09 -32.42
N ILE A 64 -9.90 -19.40 -31.21
CA ILE A 64 -9.01 -20.54 -30.99
C ILE A 64 -9.78 -21.86 -31.11
N GLU A 65 -10.97 -21.97 -30.50
CA GLU A 65 -11.83 -23.15 -30.59
C GLU A 65 -12.26 -23.45 -32.03
N ASN A 66 -12.59 -22.40 -32.79
CA ASN A 66 -12.94 -22.53 -34.21
C ASN A 66 -11.72 -22.74 -35.13
N GLY A 67 -10.49 -22.71 -34.60
CA GLY A 67 -9.26 -22.88 -35.37
C GLY A 67 -8.95 -21.71 -36.32
N THR A 68 -9.63 -20.58 -36.20
CA THR A 68 -9.43 -19.39 -37.05
C THR A 68 -8.39 -18.42 -36.50
N TYR A 69 -7.91 -18.64 -35.28
CA TYR A 69 -6.87 -17.82 -34.68
C TYR A 69 -5.52 -17.98 -35.40
N THR A 70 -5.10 -16.94 -36.10
CA THR A 70 -3.81 -16.90 -36.78
C THR A 70 -2.85 -16.00 -36.01
N VAL A 71 -1.70 -16.55 -35.62
CA VAL A 71 -0.62 -15.77 -34.99
C VAL A 71 0.05 -14.93 -36.06
N ASP A 72 0.07 -13.60 -35.89
CA ASP A 72 0.86 -12.69 -36.74
C ASP A 72 2.22 -12.38 -36.10
N PRO A 73 3.34 -12.93 -36.61
CA PRO A 73 4.66 -12.70 -36.06
C PRO A 73 5.10 -11.23 -36.11
N LYS A 74 4.64 -10.47 -37.11
CA LYS A 74 4.98 -9.04 -37.24
C LYS A 74 4.29 -8.23 -36.15
N ALA A 75 3.02 -8.52 -35.88
CA ALA A 75 2.29 -7.89 -34.78
C ALA A 75 2.93 -8.20 -33.42
N VAL A 76 3.39 -9.43 -33.21
CA VAL A 76 4.10 -9.83 -31.97
C VAL A 76 5.40 -9.04 -31.82
N ALA A 77 6.25 -9.00 -32.84
CA ALA A 77 7.51 -8.28 -32.80
C ALA A 77 7.30 -6.77 -32.55
N LYS A 78 6.30 -6.17 -33.22
CA LYS A 78 5.93 -4.76 -33.00
C LYS A 78 5.52 -4.51 -31.55
N ARG A 79 4.64 -5.36 -30.99
CA ARG A 79 4.18 -5.25 -29.59
C ARG A 79 5.33 -5.35 -28.59
N MET A 80 6.28 -6.26 -28.83
CA MET A 80 7.48 -6.39 -27.99
C MET A 80 8.30 -5.09 -28.01
N ILE A 81 8.57 -4.55 -29.20
CA ILE A 81 9.33 -3.29 -29.34
C ILE A 81 8.60 -2.13 -28.65
N ASP A 82 7.30 -1.98 -28.90
CA ASP A 82 6.48 -0.91 -28.32
C ASP A 82 6.49 -0.97 -26.79
N TYR A 83 6.37 -2.17 -26.21
CA TYR A 83 6.38 -2.36 -24.76
C TYR A 83 7.71 -1.92 -24.14
N TYR A 84 8.85 -2.37 -24.68
CA TYR A 84 10.16 -2.07 -24.12
C TYR A 84 10.67 -0.65 -24.44
N ARG A 85 10.20 -0.02 -25.53
CA ARG A 85 10.59 1.35 -25.88
C ARG A 85 9.79 2.41 -25.13
N ASN A 86 8.50 2.20 -24.88
CA ASN A 86 7.65 3.21 -24.22
C ASN A 86 7.80 3.26 -22.70
N HIS A 87 8.49 2.30 -22.07
CA HIS A 87 8.76 2.29 -20.62
C HIS A 87 10.20 2.70 -20.28
N ARG A 88 10.85 3.49 -21.14
CA ARG A 88 12.17 4.08 -20.92
C ARG A 88 12.04 5.58 -20.73
#